data_AF-A0A914UUQ5-F1
#
_entry.id   AF-A0A914UUQ5-F1
#
_cell.length_a   1.000
_cell.length_b   1.000
_cell.length_c   1.000
_cell.angle_alpha   90.00
_cell.angle_beta   90.00
_cell.angle_gamma   90.00
#
_symmetry.space_group_name_H-M   'P 1'
#
loop_
_entity.id
_entity.type
_entity.pdbx_description
1 polymer ?
#
loop_
_entity_poly.entity_id
_entity_poly.type
_entity_poly.pdbx_seq_one_letter_code
_entity_poly.pdbx_strand_id
1 'polypeptide(L)'
;METTATTLRWAIVFLVTHQDVQKKMQKEIDEVVGRDRRPTMTDKMNLPYSTAVVLEVQRKANIVTINVPRYTTVDTEIGGHSIPAHTTIIAQITSVHDSPDAYSNPDRFDPAHFLESDGKTFNKTAMDHLVPFSLGKRVCAGESLARMELFLILLSLVQRYSFDVPKGGSLPDLTPIFGTALTPHPYKCKVTLRI
;
A
#
# COMPACT_ATOMS: atom_id res chain seq x y z
N MET A 1 -15.57 -7.57 -0.69
CA MET A 1 -14.26 -7.80 -0.05
C MET A 1 -13.71 -6.45 0.39
N GLU A 2 -13.73 -6.15 1.69
CA GLU A 2 -13.58 -4.77 2.19
C GLU A 2 -12.13 -4.25 2.15
N THR A 3 -11.14 -5.10 2.46
CA THR A 3 -9.73 -4.68 2.61
C THR A 3 -9.05 -4.36 1.27
N THR A 4 -9.12 -5.27 0.28
CA THR A 4 -8.56 -5.03 -1.06
C THR A 4 -9.23 -3.82 -1.72
N ALA A 5 -10.57 -3.74 -1.66
CA ALA A 5 -11.31 -2.63 -2.23
C ALA A 5 -10.96 -1.28 -1.57
N THR A 6 -10.84 -1.24 -0.24
CA THR A 6 -10.41 -0.03 0.48
C THR A 6 -9.00 0.39 0.10
N THR A 7 -8.07 -0.56 -0.01
CA THR A 7 -6.70 -0.28 -0.44
C THR A 7 -6.67 0.28 -1.87
N LEU A 8 -7.46 -0.28 -2.80
CA LEU A 8 -7.58 0.24 -4.16
C LEU A 8 -8.21 1.64 -4.20
N ARG A 9 -9.20 1.94 -3.35
CA ARG A 9 -9.75 3.30 -3.22
C ARG A 9 -8.68 4.30 -2.80
N TRP A 10 -7.86 3.95 -1.80
CA TRP A 10 -6.70 4.74 -1.42
C TRP A 10 -5.69 4.88 -2.56
N ALA A 11 -5.42 3.82 -3.32
CA ALA A 11 -4.54 3.88 -4.48
C ALA A 11 -5.00 4.96 -5.46
N ILE A 12 -6.29 4.99 -5.81
CA ILE A 12 -6.83 6.02 -6.71
C ILE A 12 -6.71 7.42 -6.10
N VAL A 13 -6.97 7.59 -4.79
CA VAL A 13 -6.77 8.89 -4.10
C VAL A 13 -5.32 9.35 -4.20
N PHE A 14 -4.35 8.47 -3.95
CA PHE A 14 -2.94 8.81 -4.06
C PHE A 14 -2.54 9.13 -5.50
N LEU A 15 -3.02 8.37 -6.49
CA LEU A 15 -2.71 8.64 -7.90
C LEU A 15 -3.34 9.93 -8.44
N VAL A 16 -4.52 10.32 -7.93
CA VAL A 16 -5.14 11.63 -8.25
C VAL A 16 -4.31 12.76 -7.67
N THR A 17 -3.82 12.61 -6.44
CA THR A 17 -3.05 13.65 -5.73
C THR A 17 -1.58 13.70 -6.13
N HIS A 18 -1.02 12.62 -6.68
CA HIS A 18 0.39 12.49 -7.10
C HIS A 18 0.46 12.11 -8.58
N GLN A 19 0.17 13.10 -9.45
CA GLN A 19 0.11 12.91 -10.90
C GLN A 19 1.45 12.48 -11.51
N ASP A 20 2.56 12.88 -10.89
CA ASP A 20 3.92 12.46 -11.25
C ASP A 20 4.12 10.94 -11.05
N VAL A 21 3.67 10.40 -9.91
CA VAL A 21 3.71 8.96 -9.62
C VAL A 21 2.87 8.21 -10.64
N GLN A 22 1.66 8.68 -10.92
CA GLN A 22 0.78 8.06 -11.90
C GLN A 22 1.41 8.01 -13.30
N LYS A 23 1.98 9.14 -13.78
CA LYS A 23 2.66 9.20 -15.09
C LYS A 23 3.88 8.29 -15.15
N LYS A 24 4.64 8.18 -14.05
CA LYS A 24 5.82 7.31 -14.00
C LYS A 24 5.44 5.82 -14.00
N MET A 25 4.37 5.43 -13.30
CA MET A 25 3.80 4.08 -13.42
C MET A 25 3.34 3.79 -14.85
N GLN A 26 2.57 4.71 -15.42
CA GLN A 26 2.06 4.61 -16.79
C GLN A 26 3.17 4.40 -17.81
N LYS A 27 4.27 5.15 -17.67
CA LYS A 27 5.47 5.00 -18.52
C LYS A 27 6.09 3.61 -18.38
N GLU A 28 6.34 3.16 -17.15
CA GLU A 28 6.94 1.84 -16.89
C GLU A 28 6.06 0.69 -17.42
N ILE A 29 4.75 0.79 -17.22
CA ILE A 29 3.77 -0.20 -17.73
C ILE A 29 3.78 -0.21 -19.27
N ASP A 30 3.77 0.95 -19.91
CA ASP A 30 3.80 1.04 -21.37
C ASP A 30 5.10 0.44 -21.95
N GLU A 31 6.24 0.63 -21.28
CA GLU A 31 7.56 0.11 -21.71
C GLU A 31 7.67 -1.42 -21.57
N VAL A 32 7.09 -2.01 -20.51
CA VAL A 32 7.29 -3.43 -20.16
C VAL A 32 6.13 -4.31 -20.62
N VAL A 33 4.90 -3.83 -20.44
CA VAL A 33 3.67 -4.59 -20.76
C VAL A 33 3.13 -4.19 -22.12
N GLY A 34 3.29 -2.92 -22.50
CA GLY A 34 2.62 -2.33 -23.64
C GLY A 34 1.13 -2.07 -23.35
N ARG A 35 0.35 -1.78 -24.40
CA ARG A 35 -1.09 -1.51 -24.29
C ARG A 35 -1.99 -2.61 -24.87
N ASP A 36 -1.41 -3.55 -25.61
CA ASP A 36 -2.16 -4.57 -26.36
C ASP A 36 -2.57 -5.78 -25.51
N ARG A 37 -1.84 -6.05 -24.41
CA ARG A 37 -2.11 -7.15 -23.48
C ARG A 37 -2.35 -6.65 -22.06
N ARG A 38 -3.01 -7.47 -21.25
CA ARG A 38 -3.21 -7.17 -19.83
C ARG A 38 -1.92 -7.45 -19.01
N PRO A 39 -1.68 -6.71 -17.92
CA PRO A 39 -0.63 -7.04 -16.96
C PRO A 39 -0.87 -8.41 -16.33
N THR A 40 0.22 -9.09 -16.01
CA THR A 40 0.23 -10.43 -15.41
C THR A 40 1.25 -10.48 -14.26
N MET A 41 1.18 -11.50 -13.42
CA MET A 41 2.12 -11.63 -12.30
C MET A 41 3.56 -11.89 -12.75
N THR A 42 3.78 -12.41 -13.97
CA THR A 42 5.12 -12.59 -14.53
C THR A 42 5.81 -11.26 -14.86
N ASP A 43 5.03 -10.19 -15.05
CA ASP A 43 5.57 -8.85 -15.33
C ASP A 43 6.19 -8.19 -14.08
N LYS A 44 5.84 -8.65 -12.88
CA LYS A 44 6.17 -7.99 -11.61
C LYS A 44 7.67 -7.74 -11.40
N MET A 45 8.53 -8.69 -11.79
CA MET A 45 9.98 -8.54 -11.63
C MET A 45 10.56 -7.44 -12.54
N ASN A 46 9.86 -7.07 -13.61
CA ASN A 46 10.27 -6.05 -14.56
C ASN A 46 9.57 -4.70 -14.31
N LEU A 47 8.73 -4.61 -13.28
CA LEU A 47 7.96 -3.41 -12.91
C LEU A 47 8.31 -2.95 -11.48
N PRO A 48 9.59 -2.66 -11.17
CA PRO A 48 10.01 -2.31 -9.82
C PRO A 48 9.31 -1.05 -9.30
N TYR A 49 9.13 -0.01 -10.12
CA TYR A 49 8.50 1.23 -9.69
C TYR A 49 7.01 1.04 -9.42
N SER A 50 6.28 0.38 -10.32
CA SER A 50 4.85 0.10 -10.12
C SER A 50 4.62 -0.82 -8.92
N THR A 51 5.55 -1.76 -8.67
CA THR A 51 5.54 -2.58 -7.45
C THR A 51 5.77 -1.72 -6.21
N ALA A 52 6.76 -0.81 -6.24
CA ALA A 52 7.02 0.12 -5.15
C ALA A 52 5.82 1.01 -4.83
N VAL A 53 5.08 1.46 -5.86
CA VAL A 53 3.83 2.22 -5.66
C VAL A 53 2.77 1.38 -4.95
N VAL A 54 2.56 0.12 -5.34
CA VAL A 54 1.59 -0.76 -4.64
C VAL A 54 1.97 -0.94 -3.17
N LEU A 55 3.26 -1.11 -2.88
CA LEU A 55 3.77 -1.24 -1.51
C LEU A 55 3.56 0.05 -0.70
N GLU A 56 3.86 1.21 -1.29
CA GLU A 56 3.65 2.51 -0.65
C GLU A 56 2.18 2.83 -0.43
N VAL A 57 1.28 2.41 -1.33
CA VAL A 57 -0.17 2.49 -1.09
C VAL A 57 -0.54 1.70 0.15
N GLN A 58 -0.04 0.47 0.32
CA GLN A 58 -0.34 -0.33 1.51
C GLN A 58 0.21 0.31 2.79
N ARG A 59 1.45 0.84 2.75
CA ARG A 59 2.09 1.53 3.88
C ARG A 59 1.30 2.77 4.29
N LYS A 60 1.03 3.67 3.33
CA LYS A 60 0.44 4.97 3.65
C LYS A 60 -1.07 4.92 3.89
N ALA A 61 -1.78 4.05 3.19
CA ALA A 61 -3.20 3.83 3.47
C ALA A 61 -3.42 3.23 4.86
N ASN A 62 -2.48 2.39 5.32
CA ASN A 62 -2.46 1.72 6.62
C ASN A 62 -3.87 1.32 7.08
N ILE A 63 -4.58 0.58 6.23
CA ILE A 63 -6.03 0.40 6.38
C ILE A 63 -6.43 -0.34 7.66
N VAL A 64 -5.47 -1.03 8.31
CA VAL A 64 -5.63 -1.68 9.62
C VAL A 64 -4.53 -1.12 10.53
N THR A 65 -4.79 0.04 11.13
CA THR A 65 -3.83 0.73 12.01
C THR A 65 -3.55 -0.02 13.31
N ILE A 66 -4.64 -0.44 13.95
CA ILE A 66 -4.63 -1.23 15.17
C ILE A 66 -4.85 -2.67 14.75
N ASN A 67 -3.83 -3.50 14.90
CA ASN A 67 -3.88 -4.89 14.49
C ASN A 67 -4.95 -5.67 15.28
N VAL A 68 -5.37 -6.81 14.75
CA VAL A 68 -6.33 -7.68 15.42
C VAL A 68 -5.74 -8.14 16.75
N PRO A 69 -6.43 -7.95 17.89
CA PRO A 69 -5.93 -8.34 19.20
C PRO A 69 -5.45 -9.80 19.24
N ARG A 70 -4.40 -10.02 20.01
CA ARG A 70 -3.83 -11.33 20.35
C ARG A 70 -3.85 -11.49 21.85
N TYR A 71 -3.62 -12.71 22.34
CA TYR A 71 -3.45 -12.96 23.77
C TYR A 71 -2.26 -13.88 24.01
N THR A 72 -1.52 -13.66 25.09
CA THR A 72 -0.43 -14.56 25.51
C THR A 72 -1.03 -15.86 26.07
N THR A 73 -0.49 -17.02 25.68
CA THR A 73 -0.97 -18.32 26.19
C THR A 73 -0.20 -18.79 27.42
N VAL A 74 0.97 -18.20 27.67
CA VAL A 74 1.89 -18.47 28.78
C VAL A 74 2.54 -17.14 29.17
N ASP A 75 3.13 -17.11 30.36
CA ASP A 75 4.02 -16.02 30.75
C ASP A 75 5.15 -15.93 29.72
N THR A 76 5.46 -14.71 29.27
CA THR A 76 6.46 -14.46 28.23
C THR A 76 7.20 -13.16 28.51
N GLU A 77 8.24 -12.87 27.74
CA GLU A 77 8.91 -11.58 27.74
C GLU A 77 8.77 -10.91 26.38
N ILE A 78 8.54 -9.60 26.35
CA ILE A 78 8.59 -8.77 25.14
C ILE A 78 9.42 -7.53 25.45
N GLY A 79 10.52 -7.32 24.72
CA GLY A 79 11.36 -6.12 24.86
C GLY A 79 11.96 -5.96 26.27
N GLY A 80 12.27 -7.06 26.96
CA GLY A 80 12.77 -7.02 28.35
C GLY A 80 11.68 -6.91 29.42
N HIS A 81 10.40 -6.89 29.05
CA HIS A 81 9.29 -6.81 29.99
C HIS A 81 8.58 -8.16 30.14
N SER A 82 8.41 -8.61 31.39
CA SER A 82 7.60 -9.78 31.71
C SER A 82 6.12 -9.50 31.47
N ILE A 83 5.48 -10.35 30.66
CA ILE A 83 4.07 -10.28 30.31
C ILE A 83 3.40 -11.58 30.78
N PRO A 84 2.44 -11.50 31.71
CA PRO A 84 1.71 -12.67 32.18
C PRO A 84 0.92 -13.36 31.06
N ALA A 85 0.65 -14.66 31.24
CA ALA A 85 -0.33 -15.40 30.47
C ALA A 85 -1.69 -14.68 30.47
N HIS A 86 -2.46 -14.86 29.41
CA HIS A 86 -3.79 -14.28 29.21
C HIS A 86 -3.81 -12.75 29.10
N THR A 87 -2.67 -12.13 28.80
CA THR A 87 -2.59 -10.69 28.53
C THR A 87 -2.95 -10.41 27.07
N THR A 88 -3.87 -9.46 26.85
CA THR A 88 -4.21 -8.98 25.51
C THR A 88 -3.07 -8.12 24.95
N ILE A 89 -2.61 -8.46 23.75
CA ILE A 89 -1.57 -7.74 23.02
C ILE A 89 -2.14 -7.17 21.73
N ILE A 90 -1.89 -5.89 21.50
CA ILE A 90 -2.29 -5.19 20.30
C ILE A 90 -1.03 -4.62 19.65
N ALA A 91 -0.61 -5.23 18.54
CA ALA A 91 0.53 -4.73 17.77
C ALA A 91 0.15 -3.44 17.02
N GLN A 92 0.96 -2.40 17.18
CA GLN A 92 0.74 -1.10 16.53
C GLN A 92 1.40 -1.10 15.15
N ILE A 93 0.64 -1.43 14.10
CA ILE A 93 1.17 -1.49 12.72
C ILE A 93 1.62 -0.09 12.27
N THR A 94 0.85 0.95 12.64
CA THR A 94 1.18 2.34 12.34
C THR A 94 2.59 2.73 12.78
N SER A 95 3.00 2.35 13.99
CA SER A 95 4.34 2.66 14.49
C SER A 95 5.47 2.04 13.65
N VAL A 96 5.22 0.88 13.03
CA VAL A 96 6.19 0.25 12.12
C VAL A 96 6.20 0.97 10.77
N HIS A 97 5.01 1.28 10.22
CA HIS A 97 4.85 1.93 8.91
C HIS A 97 5.27 3.40 8.89
N ASP A 98 5.29 4.06 10.06
CA ASP A 98 5.75 5.44 10.24
C ASP A 98 7.17 5.53 10.84
N SER A 99 7.89 4.41 10.92
CA SER A 99 9.25 4.40 11.48
C SER A 99 10.22 5.22 10.61
N PRO A 100 10.85 6.28 11.16
CA PRO A 100 11.84 7.09 10.43
C PRO A 100 13.15 6.32 10.14
N ASP A 101 13.37 5.19 10.83
CA ASP A 101 14.52 4.32 10.58
C ASP A 101 14.39 3.57 9.23
N ALA A 102 13.15 3.36 8.78
CA ALA A 102 12.85 2.65 7.54
C ALA A 102 12.41 3.57 6.40
N TYR A 103 11.76 4.70 6.72
CA TYR A 103 11.11 5.58 5.73
C TYR A 103 11.53 7.04 5.94
N SER A 104 12.11 7.65 4.91
CA SER A 104 12.50 9.06 4.94
C SER A 104 11.29 9.98 4.76
N ASN A 105 10.92 10.76 5.78
CA ASN A 105 9.67 11.53 5.80
C ASN A 105 8.42 10.62 5.72
N PRO A 106 8.17 9.78 6.74
CA PRO A 106 7.11 8.75 6.73
C PRO A 106 5.70 9.31 6.49
N ASP A 107 5.49 10.60 6.78
CA ASP A 107 4.24 11.32 6.54
C ASP A 107 3.90 11.48 5.06
N ARG A 108 4.90 11.45 4.18
CA ARG A 108 4.71 11.63 2.73
C ARG A 108 4.41 10.30 2.06
N PHE A 109 3.60 10.36 1.00
CA PHE A 109 3.45 9.27 0.06
C PHE A 109 4.63 9.33 -0.92
N ASP A 110 5.58 8.40 -0.78
CA ASP A 110 6.78 8.36 -1.61
C ASP A 110 7.15 6.91 -1.99
N PRO A 111 6.89 6.49 -3.25
CA PRO A 111 7.29 5.18 -3.73
C PRO A 111 8.81 4.94 -3.69
N ALA A 112 9.63 5.99 -3.64
CA ALA A 112 11.08 5.83 -3.55
C ALA A 112 11.53 5.19 -2.23
N HIS A 113 10.71 5.19 -1.18
CA HIS A 113 10.96 4.43 0.05
C HIS A 113 11.33 2.97 -0.20
N PHE A 114 10.70 2.35 -1.19
CA PHE A 114 10.86 0.92 -1.48
C PHE A 114 11.95 0.63 -2.51
N LEU A 115 12.69 1.64 -2.98
CA LEU A 115 13.71 1.48 -4.00
C LEU A 115 15.04 2.07 -3.55
N GLU A 116 16.13 1.41 -3.95
CA GLU A 116 17.47 1.96 -3.87
C GLU A 116 17.67 3.08 -4.90
N SER A 117 18.81 3.77 -4.85
CA SER A 117 19.13 4.89 -5.74
C SER A 117 19.16 4.53 -7.24
N ASP A 118 19.30 3.24 -7.57
CA ASP A 118 19.25 2.74 -8.95
C ASP A 118 17.83 2.69 -9.53
N GLY A 119 16.80 2.88 -8.68
CA GLY A 119 15.38 2.83 -9.04
C GLY A 119 14.86 1.46 -9.44
N LYS A 120 15.63 0.38 -9.19
CA LYS A 120 15.32 -1.00 -9.61
C LYS A 120 15.43 -2.00 -8.47
N THR A 121 16.43 -1.84 -7.62
CA THR A 121 16.67 -2.71 -6.46
C THR A 121 15.73 -2.29 -5.34
N PHE A 122 15.10 -3.26 -4.67
CA PHE A 122 14.20 -2.96 -3.56
C PHE A 122 15.00 -2.64 -2.29
N ASN A 123 14.60 -1.58 -1.59
CA ASN A 123 15.15 -1.23 -0.28
C ASN A 123 14.74 -2.29 0.75
N LYS A 124 15.72 -3.07 1.21
CA LYS A 124 15.47 -4.19 2.12
C LYS A 124 14.93 -3.72 3.47
N THR A 125 15.45 -2.63 4.02
CA THR A 125 15.00 -2.09 5.31
C THR A 125 13.53 -1.69 5.25
N ALA A 126 13.12 -0.96 4.21
CA ALA A 126 11.72 -0.59 4.00
C ALA A 126 10.82 -1.83 3.83
N MET A 127 11.28 -2.84 3.07
CA MET A 127 10.56 -4.09 2.88
C MET A 127 10.34 -4.86 4.18
N ASP A 128 11.35 -4.96 5.03
CA ASP A 128 11.28 -5.65 6.32
C ASP A 128 10.34 -4.92 7.31
N HIS A 129 10.12 -3.61 7.12
CA HIS A 129 9.21 -2.78 7.91
C HIS A 129 7.82 -2.60 7.28
N LEU A 130 7.50 -3.33 6.21
CA LEU A 130 6.17 -3.30 5.60
C LEU A 130 5.35 -4.52 6.02
N VAL A 131 4.56 -4.34 7.08
CA VAL A 131 3.74 -5.41 7.71
C VAL A 131 2.20 -5.22 7.61
N PRO A 132 1.62 -4.88 6.45
CA PRO A 132 0.17 -4.60 6.32
C PRO A 132 -0.71 -5.84 6.56
N PHE A 133 -0.09 -7.03 6.59
CA PHE A 133 -0.75 -8.31 6.82
C PHE A 133 -0.44 -8.92 8.19
N SER A 134 0.19 -8.15 9.10
CA SER A 134 0.78 -8.65 10.35
C SER A 134 1.94 -9.63 10.09
N LEU A 135 2.40 -10.33 11.13
CA LEU A 135 3.46 -11.32 11.09
C LEU A 135 3.10 -12.57 11.93
N GLY A 136 3.91 -13.63 11.77
CA GLY A 136 3.85 -14.86 12.56
C GLY A 136 2.70 -15.80 12.20
N LYS A 137 2.37 -16.73 13.10
CA LYS A 137 1.38 -17.81 12.88
C LYS A 137 -0.04 -17.31 12.56
N ARG A 138 -0.32 -16.03 12.78
CA ARG A 138 -1.62 -15.38 12.53
C ARG A 138 -1.49 -14.22 11.54
N VAL A 139 -0.49 -14.29 10.65
CA VAL A 139 -0.42 -13.48 9.44
C VAL A 139 -1.69 -13.66 8.61
N CYS A 140 -2.10 -12.63 7.86
CA CYS A 140 -3.29 -12.67 7.04
C CYS A 140 -3.25 -13.86 6.07
N ALA A 141 -4.21 -14.79 6.21
CA ALA A 141 -4.32 -15.95 5.33
C ALA A 141 -4.58 -15.57 3.85
N GLY A 142 -5.11 -14.37 3.60
CA GLY A 142 -5.36 -13.84 2.26
C GLY A 142 -4.21 -13.03 1.66
N GLU A 143 -3.04 -12.95 2.30
CA GLU A 143 -1.93 -12.11 1.85
C GLU A 143 -1.54 -12.34 0.38
N SER A 144 -1.36 -13.60 -0.02
CA SER A 144 -0.93 -13.96 -1.38
C SER A 144 -1.95 -13.50 -2.43
N LEU A 145 -3.24 -13.74 -2.18
CA LEU A 145 -4.33 -13.31 -3.04
C LEU A 145 -4.44 -11.78 -3.09
N ALA A 146 -4.40 -11.11 -1.93
CA ALA A 146 -4.51 -9.66 -1.84
C ALA A 146 -3.35 -8.97 -2.60
N ARG A 147 -2.10 -9.45 -2.45
CA ARG A 147 -0.96 -8.89 -3.19
C ARG A 147 -1.12 -9.06 -4.70
N MET A 148 -1.66 -10.19 -5.14
CA MET A 148 -1.97 -10.44 -6.56
C MET A 148 -3.06 -9.49 -7.06
N GLU A 149 -4.18 -9.39 -6.36
CA GLU A 149 -5.31 -8.53 -6.70
C GLU A 149 -4.89 -7.06 -6.77
N LEU A 150 -4.21 -6.55 -5.74
CA LEU A 150 -3.76 -5.16 -5.69
C LEU A 150 -2.86 -4.83 -6.89
N PHE A 151 -1.91 -5.70 -7.20
CA PHE A 151 -1.00 -5.51 -8.32
C PHE A 151 -1.76 -5.53 -9.65
N LEU A 152 -2.49 -6.62 -9.94
CA LEU A 152 -3.14 -6.80 -11.25
C LEU A 152 -4.24 -5.78 -11.50
N ILE A 153 -5.08 -5.51 -10.50
CA ILE A 153 -6.20 -4.57 -10.65
C ILE A 153 -5.66 -3.15 -10.81
N LEU A 154 -4.73 -2.70 -9.95
CA LEU A 154 -4.21 -1.34 -10.03
C LEU A 154 -3.47 -1.12 -11.36
N LEU A 155 -2.59 -2.03 -11.76
CA LEU A 155 -1.85 -1.88 -13.02
C LEU A 155 -2.80 -1.94 -14.22
N SER A 156 -3.82 -2.80 -14.22
CA SER A 156 -4.80 -2.84 -15.32
C SER A 156 -5.58 -1.54 -15.45
N LEU A 157 -5.91 -0.92 -14.31
CA LEU A 157 -6.57 0.39 -14.26
C LEU A 157 -5.65 1.50 -14.77
N VAL A 158 -4.42 1.58 -14.27
CA VAL A 158 -3.43 2.61 -14.66
C VAL A 158 -2.96 2.43 -16.11
N GLN A 159 -2.89 1.19 -16.61
CA GLN A 159 -2.58 0.90 -18.02
C GLN A 159 -3.62 1.54 -18.94
N ARG A 160 -4.90 1.47 -18.61
CA ARG A 160 -5.99 1.90 -19.51
C ARG A 160 -6.50 3.30 -19.24
N TYR A 161 -6.36 3.81 -18.02
CA TYR A 161 -7.01 5.03 -17.61
C TYR A 161 -6.04 6.00 -16.93
N SER A 162 -6.35 7.28 -17.09
CA SER A 162 -5.79 8.36 -16.28
C SER A 162 -6.83 8.86 -15.28
N PHE A 163 -6.41 9.02 -14.03
CA PHE A 163 -7.19 9.49 -12.90
C PHE A 163 -6.81 10.93 -12.57
N ASP A 164 -7.79 11.82 -12.54
CA ASP A 164 -7.57 13.24 -12.29
C ASP A 164 -8.71 13.82 -11.43
N VAL A 165 -8.49 15.04 -10.94
CA VAL A 165 -9.53 15.84 -10.31
C VAL A 165 -10.59 16.21 -11.36
N PRO A 166 -11.90 16.11 -11.05
CA PRO A 166 -12.95 16.59 -11.93
C PRO A 166 -12.79 18.07 -12.27
N LYS A 167 -13.25 18.51 -13.45
CA LYS A 167 -13.20 19.93 -13.84
C LYS A 167 -13.96 20.77 -12.80
N GLY A 168 -13.27 21.73 -12.19
CA GLY A 168 -13.82 22.58 -11.13
C GLY A 168 -13.97 21.89 -9.76
N GLY A 169 -13.41 20.69 -9.60
CA GLY A 169 -13.34 19.98 -8.32
C GLY A 169 -12.09 20.34 -7.51
N SER A 170 -12.02 19.82 -6.28
CA SER A 170 -10.84 19.90 -5.41
C SER A 170 -10.12 18.56 -5.34
N LEU A 171 -8.87 18.57 -4.88
CA LEU A 171 -8.16 17.34 -4.52
C LEU A 171 -8.96 16.57 -3.43
N PRO A 172 -8.91 15.23 -3.45
CA PRO A 172 -9.45 14.42 -2.35
C PRO A 172 -8.82 14.81 -1.01
N ASP A 173 -9.62 14.73 0.05
CA ASP A 173 -9.12 14.83 1.42
C ASP A 173 -8.31 13.56 1.76
N LEU A 174 -7.10 13.74 2.26
CA LEU A 174 -6.18 12.67 2.62
C LEU A 174 -6.32 12.23 4.08
N THR A 175 -7.12 12.92 4.88
CA THR A 175 -7.42 12.48 6.24
C THR A 175 -8.25 11.18 6.20
N PRO A 176 -7.92 10.16 7.01
CA PRO A 176 -8.66 8.91 7.01
C PRO A 176 -9.93 9.01 7.85
N ILE A 177 -11.01 8.39 7.39
CA ILE A 177 -12.17 8.11 8.24
C ILE A 177 -11.84 6.89 9.09
N PHE A 178 -11.82 7.08 10.41
CA PHE A 178 -11.56 6.00 11.37
C PHE A 178 -12.76 5.05 11.49
N GLY A 179 -12.47 3.76 11.52
CA GLY A 179 -13.46 2.68 11.62
C GLY A 179 -12.77 1.33 11.79
N THR A 180 -13.46 0.25 11.44
CA THR A 180 -12.84 -1.10 11.39
C THR A 180 -11.69 -1.19 10.39
N ALA A 181 -11.74 -0.38 9.33
CA ALA A 181 -10.61 -0.09 8.46
C ALA A 181 -10.53 1.43 8.22
N LEU A 182 -9.33 1.96 7.98
CA LEU A 182 -9.18 3.34 7.54
C LEU A 182 -9.61 3.47 6.08
N THR A 183 -10.64 4.27 5.85
CA THR A 183 -11.17 4.52 4.50
C THR A 183 -10.94 5.98 4.09
N PRO A 184 -10.79 6.27 2.79
CA PRO A 184 -10.75 7.65 2.34
C PRO A 184 -12.16 8.27 2.41
N HIS A 185 -12.23 9.58 2.60
CA HIS A 185 -13.47 10.33 2.43
C HIS A 185 -14.09 10.07 1.04
N PRO A 186 -15.42 10.18 0.89
CA PRO A 186 -16.04 10.16 -0.43
C PRO A 186 -15.41 11.19 -1.35
N TYR A 187 -14.93 10.76 -2.51
CA TYR A 187 -14.29 11.61 -3.50
C TYR A 187 -14.88 11.37 -4.89
N LYS A 188 -14.76 12.37 -5.77
CA LYS A 188 -15.04 12.23 -7.20
C LYS A 188 -13.72 12.21 -7.96
N CYS A 189 -13.65 11.38 -8.99
CA CYS A 189 -12.48 11.27 -9.85
C CYS A 189 -12.90 11.31 -11.31
N LYS A 190 -12.18 12.09 -12.12
CA LYS A 190 -12.28 12.04 -13.57
C LYS A 190 -11.44 10.86 -14.07
N VAL A 191 -12.07 9.94 -14.78
CA VAL A 191 -11.41 8.79 -15.39
C VAL A 191 -11.42 9.00 -16.90
N THR A 192 -10.24 9.05 -17.53
CA THR A 192 -10.10 9.24 -18.99
C THR A 192 -9.36 8.05 -19.58
N LEU A 193 -9.85 7.52 -20.70
CA LEU A 193 -9.14 6.45 -21.42
C LEU A 193 -7.80 6.98 -21.96
N ARG A 194 -6.73 6.21 -21.79
CA ARG A 194 -5.41 6.46 -22.39
C ARG A 194 -5.46 5.97 -23.83
N ILE A 195 -5.41 6.90 -24.78
CA ILE A 195 -5.25 6.62 -26.22
C ILE A 195 -3.77 6.38 -26.50
#